data_AF-A0A0U9H4A9-F1
#
_entry.id   AF-A0A0U9H4A9-F1
#
_cell.length_a   1.000
_cell.length_b   1.000
_cell.length_c   1.000
_cell.angle_alpha   90.00
_cell.angle_beta   90.00
_cell.angle_gamma   90.00
#
_symmetry.space_group_name_H-M   'P 1'
#
loop_
_entity.id
_entity.type
_entity.pdbx_description
1 polymer ?
#
loop_
_entity_poly.entity_id
_entity_poly.type
_entity_poly.pdbx_seq_one_letter_code
_entity_poly.pdbx_strand_id
1 'polypeptide(L)' 'MKLDSNNHSVFLMYYHLVLVVKYRRKVVDDTISDYAKDKFVSLCEKYNITLVEWNHNMDHVHIVQSTTQQ' A
#
# COMPACT_ATOMS: atom_id res chain seq x y z
N MET A 1 20.69 2.97 3.41
CA MET A 1 19.33 3.28 3.92
C MET A 1 19.07 4.75 3.63
N LYS A 2 18.08 5.07 2.78
CA LYS A 2 17.77 6.47 2.39
C LYS A 2 16.64 6.97 3.30
N LEU A 3 16.88 8.06 4.02
CA LEU A 3 15.92 8.69 4.93
C LEU A 3 15.33 9.92 4.25
N ASP A 4 14.05 10.19 4.48
CA ASP A 4 13.42 11.44 4.07
C ASP A 4 13.68 12.51 5.12
N SER A 5 13.82 13.76 4.68
CA SER A 5 14.10 14.89 5.57
C SER A 5 13.21 16.09 5.22
N ASN A 6 12.62 16.67 6.25
CA ASN A 6 12.00 18.01 6.24
C ASN A 6 12.95 18.98 7.00
N ASN A 7 12.69 20.29 6.97
CA ASN A 7 13.48 21.36 7.58
C ASN A 7 13.95 21.09 9.02
N HIS A 8 13.19 20.32 9.81
CA HIS A 8 13.51 20.02 11.21
C HIS A 8 13.38 18.55 11.60
N SER A 9 13.12 17.64 10.65
CA SER A 9 12.82 16.24 10.95
C SER A 9 13.44 15.31 9.90
N VAL A 10 14.02 14.20 10.34
CA VAL A 10 14.45 13.09 9.47
C VAL A 10 13.62 11.87 9.85
N PHE A 11 12.99 11.23 8.88
CA PHE A 11 12.07 10.12 9.13
C PHE A 11 12.13 9.08 8.02
N LEU A 12 11.58 7.90 8.35
CA LEU A 12 11.40 6.80 7.43
C LEU A 12 10.15 6.03 7.85
N MET A 13 9.03 6.32 7.21
CA MET A 13 7.73 5.82 7.63
C MET A 13 7.25 4.75 6.66
N TYR A 14 7.41 3.50 7.06
CA TYR A 14 6.85 2.34 6.38
C TYR A 14 5.67 1.78 7.18
N TYR A 15 4.60 1.46 6.46
CA TYR A 15 3.40 0.88 7.03
C TYR A 15 3.09 -0.44 6.35
N HIS A 16 2.71 -1.42 7.16
CA HIS A 16 2.15 -2.69 6.71
C HIS A 16 0.63 -2.64 6.89
N LEU A 17 -0.09 -2.50 5.79
CA LEU A 17 -1.54 -2.42 5.74
C LEU A 17 -2.11 -3.74 5.23
N VAL A 18 -3.02 -4.33 5.99
CA VAL A 18 -3.73 -5.56 5.58
C VAL A 18 -5.21 -5.26 5.41
N LEU A 19 -5.73 -5.45 4.21
CA LEU A 19 -7.15 -5.27 3.89
C LEU A 19 -7.80 -6.63 3.68
N VAL A 20 -8.90 -6.86 4.38
CA VAL A 20 -9.61 -8.14 4.37
C VAL A 20 -10.94 -7.99 3.67
N VAL A 21 -11.31 -8.96 2.83
CA VAL A 21 -12.60 -8.97 2.14
C VAL A 21 -13.74 -9.16 3.15
N LYS A 22 -14.89 -8.53 2.88
CA LYS A 22 -16.11 -8.71 3.67
C LYS A 22 -16.42 -10.20 3.84
N TYR A 23 -16.59 -10.63 5.10
CA TYR A 23 -16.78 -12.04 5.50
C TYR A 23 -15.64 -13.01 5.13
N ARG A 24 -14.42 -12.51 4.83
CA ARG A 24 -13.28 -13.32 4.39
C ARG A 24 -13.62 -14.26 3.23
N ARG A 25 -14.47 -13.79 2.31
CA ARG A 25 -14.78 -14.57 1.11
C ARG A 25 -13.51 -14.71 0.26
N LYS A 26 -13.28 -15.92 -0.22
CA LYS A 26 -12.14 -16.30 -1.08
C LYS A 26 -12.38 -15.87 -2.52
N VAL A 27 -12.37 -14.55 -2.77
CA VAL A 27 -12.75 -13.94 -4.06
C VAL A 27 -11.63 -13.16 -4.72
N VAL A 28 -10.48 -13.00 -4.06
CA VAL A 28 -9.34 -12.29 -4.64
C VAL A 28 -8.51 -13.29 -5.44
N ASP A 29 -8.68 -13.28 -6.75
CA ASP A 29 -7.78 -13.92 -7.70
C ASP A 29 -6.76 -12.89 -8.25
N ASP A 30 -5.86 -13.34 -9.12
CA ASP A 30 -4.82 -12.50 -9.72
C ASP A 30 -5.43 -11.32 -10.50
N THR A 31 -6.55 -11.54 -11.20
CA THR A 31 -7.20 -10.51 -12.02
C THR A 31 -7.80 -9.40 -11.14
N ILE A 32 -8.48 -9.80 -10.06
CA ILE A 32 -9.07 -8.86 -9.09
C ILE A 32 -7.98 -8.15 -8.31
N SER A 33 -6.91 -8.85 -7.95
CA SER A 33 -5.74 -8.27 -7.28
C SER A 33 -5.07 -7.21 -8.14
N ASP A 34 -4.80 -7.50 -9.41
CA ASP A 34 -4.19 -6.55 -10.35
C ASP A 34 -5.05 -5.31 -10.53
N TYR A 35 -6.37 -5.50 -10.71
CA TYR A 35 -7.30 -4.37 -10.77
C TYR A 35 -7.28 -3.52 -9.48
N ALA A 36 -7.28 -4.16 -8.32
CA ALA A 36 -7.24 -3.46 -7.04
C ALA A 36 -5.91 -2.72 -6.84
N LYS A 37 -4.80 -3.31 -7.26
CA LYS A 37 -3.46 -2.71 -7.23
C LYS A 37 -3.41 -1.45 -8.08
N ASP A 38 -3.92 -1.50 -9.31
CA ASP A 38 -3.94 -0.35 -10.21
C ASP A 38 -4.74 0.81 -9.61
N LYS A 39 -5.91 0.52 -9.02
CA LYS A 39 -6.69 1.53 -8.31
C LYS A 39 -5.94 2.08 -7.10
N PHE A 40 -5.27 1.22 -6.34
CA PHE A 40 -4.50 1.65 -5.19
C PHE A 40 -3.32 2.56 -5.57
N VAL A 41 -2.57 2.22 -6.62
CA VAL A 41 -1.48 3.05 -7.15
C VAL A 41 -2.01 4.42 -7.59
N SER A 42 -3.12 4.46 -8.34
CA SER A 42 -3.73 5.72 -8.77
C SER A 42 -4.22 6.60 -7.60
N LEU A 43 -4.54 5.99 -6.47
CA LEU A 43 -4.89 6.70 -5.24
C LEU A 43 -3.61 7.26 -4.59
N CYS A 44 -2.56 6.45 -4.49
CA CYS A 44 -1.29 6.82 -3.87
C CYS A 44 -0.67 8.07 -4.48
N GLU A 45 -0.76 8.22 -5.81
CA GLU A 45 -0.29 9.40 -6.56
C GLU A 45 -0.88 10.71 -6.02
N LYS A 46 -2.10 10.68 -5.49
CA LYS A 46 -2.78 11.88 -4.96
C LYS A 46 -2.39 12.23 -3.52
N TYR A 47 -1.81 11.28 -2.78
CA TYR A 47 -1.57 11.40 -1.34
C TYR A 47 -0.09 11.37 -0.94
N ASN A 48 0.83 11.50 -1.90
CA ASN A 48 2.28 11.39 -1.66
C ASN A 48 2.66 10.06 -0.97
N ILE A 49 1.93 9.00 -1.30
CA ILE A 49 2.18 7.63 -0.83
C ILE A 49 2.94 6.90 -1.92
N THR A 50 3.93 6.10 -1.53
CA THR A 50 4.64 5.19 -2.43
C THR A 50 4.28 3.76 -2.08
N LEU A 51 3.79 2.99 -3.06
CA LEU A 51 3.61 1.56 -2.92
C LEU A 51 4.99 0.87 -2.98
N VAL A 52 5.33 0.13 -1.95
CA VAL A 52 6.61 -0.57 -1.82
C VAL A 52 6.45 -2.04 -2.19
N GLU A 53 5.40 -2.68 -1.67
CA GLU A 53 5.11 -4.09 -1.92
C GLU A 53 3.59 -4.31 -1.94
N TRP A 54 3.15 -5.21 -2.81
CA TRP A 54 1.76 -5.64 -2.92
C TRP A 54 1.70 -7.15 -3.06
N ASN A 55 1.05 -7.81 -2.11
CA ASN A 55 0.79 -9.24 -2.16
C ASN A 55 -0.69 -9.49 -1.84
N HIS A 56 -1.24 -10.56 -2.40
CA HIS A 56 -2.60 -10.97 -2.09
C HIS A 56 -2.67 -12.45 -1.74
N ASN A 57 -3.73 -12.79 -1.04
CA ASN A 57 -4.23 -14.15 -0.88
C ASN A 57 -5.72 -14.13 -1.23
N MET A 58 -6.38 -15.28 -1.19
CA MET A 58 -7.76 -15.42 -1.67
C MET A 58 -8.77 -14.50 -0.97
N ASP A 59 -8.53 -14.06 0.26
CA ASP A 59 -9.48 -13.29 1.08
C ASP A 59 -8.92 -11.99 1.68
N HIS A 60 -7.66 -11.64 1.38
CA HIS A 60 -7.03 -10.43 1.88
C HIS A 60 -5.84 -9.98 1.02
N VAL A 61 -5.46 -8.72 1.18
CA VAL A 61 -4.33 -8.08 0.50
C VAL A 61 -3.38 -7.50 1.55
N HIS A 62 -2.09 -7.75 1.39
CA HIS A 62 -1.00 -7.13 2.15
C HIS A 62 -0.34 -6.04 1.32
N ILE A 63 -0.20 -4.87 1.91
CA ILE A 63 0.32 -3.68 1.27
C ILE A 63 1.42 -3.13 2.17
N VAL A 64 2.64 -3.03 1.63
CA VAL A 64 3.70 -2.23 2.25
C VAL A 64 3.73 -0.90 1.52
N GLN A 65 3.60 0.19 2.26
CA GLN A 65 3.63 1.54 1.70
C GLN A 65 4.53 2.45 2.54
N SER A 66 5.13 3.45 1.90
CA SER A 66 5.85 4.53 2.57
C SER A 66 5.21 5.87 2.28
N THR A 67 5.31 6.78 3.25
CA THR A 67 4.75 8.13 3.13
C THR A 67 5.86 9.17 3.22
N THR A 68 5.87 10.13 2.30
CA THR A 68 6.76 11.30 2.40
C THR A 68 5.95 12.43 3.02
N GLN A 69 6.36 12.93 4.19
CA GLN A 69 5.79 14.16 4.73
C GLN A 69 6.40 15.35 3.99
N GLN A 70 5.55 16.31 3.60
CA GLN A 70 5.99 17.62 3.13
C GLN A 70 6.53 18.46 4.30
#